data_AF-A0AAD4R251-F1
#
_entry.id   AF-A0AAD4R251-F1
#
_cell.length_a   1.000
_cell.length_b   1.000
_cell.length_c   1.000
_cell.angle_alpha   90.00
_cell.angle_beta   90.00
_cell.angle_gamma   90.00
#
_symmetry.space_group_name_H-M   'P 1'
#
loop_
_entity.id
_entity.type
_entity.pdbx_description
1 polymer ?
#
loop_
_entity_poly.entity_id
_entity_poly.type
_entity_poly.pdbx_seq_one_letter_code
_entity_poly.pdbx_strand_id
1 'polypeptide(L)'
;MADTVTFSIDSTTGLPTTSEPCEDYIDAMGENTRAWLLLLLVVPSLLNIVSLILLVLSMVLIRRLRAVADNIKSSTHWLMRTAVRVGLGPNAKRALMEYARTKPALQRLVQVPPKKE
;
A
#
# COMPACT_ATOMS: atom_id res chain seq x y z
N MET A 1 -58.85 -19.62 49.91
CA MET A 1 -59.09 -18.94 48.63
C MET A 1 -58.01 -19.41 47.68
N ALA A 2 -58.36 -20.39 46.84
CA ALA A 2 -57.48 -20.97 45.85
C ALA A 2 -58.05 -20.58 44.49
N ASP A 3 -57.32 -19.76 43.75
CA ASP A 3 -57.75 -19.26 42.46
C ASP A 3 -57.65 -20.38 41.42
N THR A 4 -58.79 -20.66 40.80
CA THR A 4 -58.94 -21.70 39.79
C THR A 4 -58.43 -21.16 38.46
N VAL A 5 -57.22 -21.55 38.07
CA VAL A 5 -56.69 -21.28 36.72
C VAL A 5 -57.40 -22.22 35.74
N THR A 6 -58.20 -21.64 34.85
CA THR A 6 -58.90 -22.37 33.78
C THR A 6 -57.93 -22.63 32.63
N PHE A 7 -57.57 -23.91 32.42
CA PHE A 7 -56.79 -24.36 31.28
C PHE A 7 -57.77 -24.89 30.22
N SER A 8 -57.96 -24.15 29.13
CA SER A 8 -58.74 -24.66 27.99
C SER A 8 -57.82 -25.50 27.10
N ILE A 9 -58.17 -26.77 26.94
CA ILE A 9 -57.49 -27.72 26.05
C ILE A 9 -58.28 -27.76 24.75
N ASP A 10 -57.72 -27.24 23.66
CA ASP A 10 -58.24 -27.50 22.32
C ASP A 10 -57.77 -28.88 21.85
N SER A 11 -58.72 -29.73 21.46
CA SER A 11 -58.54 -31.18 21.41
C SER A 11 -57.98 -31.71 20.08
N THR A 12 -57.40 -30.85 19.23
CA THR A 12 -57.01 -31.23 17.86
C THR A 12 -55.50 -31.32 17.64
N THR A 13 -54.68 -30.65 18.46
CA THR A 13 -53.22 -30.68 18.35
C THR A 13 -52.64 -30.42 19.73
N GLY A 14 -52.14 -31.44 20.42
CA GLY A 14 -51.61 -31.34 21.78
C GLY A 14 -50.31 -30.53 21.89
N LEU A 15 -50.33 -29.24 21.54
CA LEU A 15 -49.20 -28.33 21.62
C LEU A 15 -49.58 -27.08 22.42
N PRO A 16 -48.85 -26.74 23.49
CA PRO A 16 -49.10 -25.52 24.24
C PRO A 16 -48.74 -24.31 23.37
N THR A 17 -49.74 -23.57 22.91
CA THR A 17 -49.56 -22.30 22.22
C THR A 17 -49.46 -21.17 23.25
N THR A 18 -48.23 -20.87 23.69
CA THR A 18 -47.88 -19.53 24.14
C THR A 18 -47.64 -18.66 22.90
N SER A 19 -48.70 -18.03 22.41
CA SER A 19 -48.59 -16.93 21.44
C SER A 19 -47.99 -15.71 22.14
N GLU A 20 -47.03 -15.05 21.48
CA GLU A 20 -46.25 -13.86 21.89
C GLU A 20 -44.92 -14.18 22.60
N PRO A 21 -43.85 -14.37 21.81
CA PRO A 21 -42.86 -13.29 21.59
C PRO A 21 -42.23 -13.28 20.17
N CYS A 22 -43.04 -13.50 19.12
CA CYS A 22 -42.49 -13.66 17.76
C CYS A 22 -42.22 -12.32 17.05
N GLU A 23 -43.04 -11.28 17.27
CA GLU A 23 -42.85 -9.96 16.64
C GLU A 23 -41.61 -9.24 17.19
N ASP A 24 -41.41 -9.21 18.51
CA ASP A 24 -40.24 -8.55 19.13
C ASP A 24 -38.89 -9.17 18.69
N TYR A 25 -38.85 -10.50 18.47
CA TYR A 25 -37.63 -11.18 18.03
C TYR A 25 -37.30 -10.88 16.56
N ILE A 26 -38.31 -10.69 15.71
CA ILE A 26 -38.13 -10.36 14.29
C ILE A 26 -37.63 -8.92 14.14
N ASP A 27 -38.14 -7.99 14.95
CA ASP A 27 -37.67 -6.60 14.94
C ASP A 27 -36.23 -6.48 15.45
N ALA A 28 -35.91 -7.14 16.56
CA ALA A 28 -34.54 -7.19 17.07
C ALA A 28 -33.55 -7.87 16.09
N MET A 29 -33.99 -8.92 15.37
CA MET A 29 -33.16 -9.54 14.33
C MET A 29 -33.00 -8.62 13.12
N GLY A 30 -34.05 -7.87 12.75
CA GLY A 30 -34.04 -6.91 11.64
C GLY A 30 -33.05 -5.76 11.85
N GLU A 31 -32.99 -5.20 13.06
CA GLU A 31 -32.06 -4.12 13.40
C GLU A 31 -30.59 -4.57 13.31
N ASN A 32 -30.29 -5.75 13.87
CA ASN A 32 -28.94 -6.33 13.82
C ASN A 32 -28.52 -6.67 12.38
N THR A 33 -29.42 -7.26 11.60
CA THR A 33 -29.14 -7.63 10.20
C THR A 33 -28.87 -6.39 9.35
N ARG A 34 -29.62 -5.31 9.56
CA ARG A 34 -29.37 -4.01 8.89
C ARG A 34 -28.00 -3.45 9.22
N ALA A 35 -27.58 -3.50 10.48
CA ALA A 35 -26.25 -3.04 10.89
C ALA A 35 -25.13 -3.86 10.22
N TRP A 36 -25.28 -5.19 10.19
CA TRP A 36 -24.33 -6.07 9.49
C TRP A 36 -24.27 -5.83 7.99
N LEU A 37 -25.42 -5.59 7.33
CA LEU A 37 -25.50 -5.26 5.91
C LEU A 37 -24.83 -3.91 5.60
N LEU A 38 -25.09 -2.89 6.43
CA LEU A 38 -24.43 -1.59 6.29
C LEU A 38 -22.92 -1.73 6.48
N LEU A 39 -22.46 -2.52 7.45
CA LEU A 39 -21.04 -2.76 7.67
C LEU A 39 -20.41 -3.47 6.46
N LEU A 40 -21.05 -4.53 5.95
CA LEU A 40 -20.60 -5.25 4.77
C LEU A 40 -20.66 -4.44 3.47
N LEU A 41 -21.44 -3.36 3.41
CA LEU A 41 -21.49 -2.47 2.26
C LEU A 41 -20.48 -1.32 2.39
N VAL A 42 -20.42 -0.69 3.56
CA VAL A 42 -19.61 0.49 3.82
C VAL A 42 -18.12 0.14 3.83
N VAL A 43 -17.74 -0.97 4.47
CA VAL A 43 -16.33 -1.40 4.55
C VAL A 43 -15.70 -1.59 3.16
N PRO A 44 -16.25 -2.44 2.25
CA PRO A 44 -15.66 -2.59 0.92
C PRO A 44 -15.79 -1.34 0.06
N SER A 45 -16.84 -0.54 0.25
CA SER A 45 -16.98 0.75 -0.45
C SER A 45 -15.84 1.71 -0.09
N LEU A 46 -15.55 1.86 1.21
CA LEU A 46 -14.43 2.67 1.69
C LEU A 46 -13.08 2.14 1.18
N LEU A 47 -12.86 0.83 1.24
CA LEU A 47 -11.64 0.22 0.70
C LEU A 47 -11.48 0.50 -0.80
N ASN A 48 -12.57 0.47 -1.56
CA ASN A 48 -12.55 0.76 -2.99
C ASN A 48 -12.22 2.24 -3.27
N ILE A 49 -12.82 3.17 -2.52
CA ILE A 49 -12.51 4.60 -2.62
C ILE A 49 -11.04 4.87 -2.28
N VAL A 50 -10.54 4.29 -1.18
CA VAL A 50 -9.13 4.42 -0.78
C VAL A 50 -8.21 3.84 -1.85
N SER A 51 -8.53 2.66 -2.38
CA SER A 51 -7.78 2.03 -3.47
C SER A 51 -7.70 2.92 -4.71
N LEU A 52 -8.83 3.50 -5.13
CA LEU A 52 -8.90 4.42 -6.26
C LEU A 52 -8.03 5.66 -6.03
N ILE A 53 -8.07 6.25 -4.83
CA ILE A 53 -7.23 7.40 -4.47
C ILE A 53 -5.75 7.04 -4.53
N LEU A 54 -5.35 5.89 -3.98
CA LEU A 54 -3.96 5.42 -4.02
C LEU A 54 -3.48 5.16 -5.45
N LEU A 55 -4.33 4.62 -6.31
CA LEU A 55 -4.02 4.42 -7.73
C LEU A 55 -3.79 5.76 -8.45
N VAL A 56 -4.65 6.75 -8.24
CA VAL A 56 -4.47 8.07 -8.84
C VAL A 56 -3.20 8.74 -8.31
N LEU A 57 -2.97 8.68 -7.00
CA LEU A 57 -1.79 9.28 -6.37
C LEU A 57 -0.50 8.63 -6.88
N SER A 58 -0.45 7.30 -6.97
CA SER A 58 0.70 6.58 -7.50
C SER A 58 0.97 6.91 -8.96
N MET A 59 -0.08 7.03 -9.79
CA MET A 59 0.04 7.47 -11.19
C MET A 59 0.66 8.87 -11.29
N VAL A 60 0.23 9.82 -10.46
CA VAL A 60 0.79 11.17 -10.41
C VAL A 60 2.25 11.14 -9.96
N LEU A 61 2.56 10.35 -8.93
CA LEU A 61 3.92 10.24 -8.41
C LEU A 61 4.87 9.68 -9.46
N ILE A 62 4.47 8.61 -10.16
CA ILE A 62 5.26 8.00 -11.24
C ILE A 62 5.46 9.00 -12.38
N ARG A 63 4.44 9.76 -12.78
CA ARG A 63 4.57 10.79 -13.83
C ARG A 63 5.53 11.90 -13.42
N ARG A 64 5.45 12.38 -12.18
CA ARG A 64 6.37 13.40 -11.65
C ARG A 64 7.80 12.88 -11.56
N LEU A 65 7.98 11.68 -11.02
CA LEU A 65 9.29 11.03 -10.92
C LEU A 65 9.88 10.79 -12.31
N ARG A 66 9.08 10.36 -13.28
CA ARG A 66 9.51 10.17 -14.66
C ARG A 66 9.93 11.48 -15.31
N ALA A 67 9.17 12.55 -15.15
CA ALA A 67 9.54 13.87 -15.68
C ALA A 67 10.87 14.38 -15.06
N VAL A 68 11.06 14.20 -13.76
CA VAL A 68 12.33 14.57 -13.08
C VAL A 68 13.47 13.66 -13.55
N ALA A 69 13.23 12.34 -13.64
CA ALA A 69 14.22 11.37 -14.09
C ALA A 69 14.64 11.60 -15.55
N ASP A 70 13.71 11.97 -16.44
CA ASP A 70 14.00 12.30 -17.84
C ASP A 70 14.86 13.57 -17.93
N ASN A 71 14.54 14.58 -17.12
CA ASN A 71 15.37 15.79 -17.01
C ASN A 71 16.78 15.48 -16.47
N ILE A 72 16.90 14.68 -15.41
CA ILE A 72 18.19 14.25 -14.86
C ILE A 72 18.98 13.41 -15.86
N LYS A 73 18.31 12.51 -16.58
CA LYS A 73 18.93 11.67 -17.61
C LYS A 73 19.48 12.51 -18.75
N SER A 74 18.72 13.52 -19.21
CA SER A 74 19.15 14.41 -20.29
C SER A 74 20.34 15.28 -19.88
N SER A 75 20.31 15.86 -18.67
CA SER A 75 21.39 16.69 -18.15
C SER A 75 22.64 15.87 -17.87
N THR A 76 22.48 14.65 -17.34
CA THR A 76 23.58 13.71 -17.10
C THR A 76 24.17 13.20 -18.41
N HIS A 77 23.35 12.92 -19.43
CA HIS A 77 23.84 12.54 -20.74
C HIS A 77 24.68 13.65 -21.38
N TRP A 78 24.23 14.90 -21.28
CA TRP A 78 25.00 16.05 -21.77
C TRP A 78 26.28 16.26 -20.96
N LEU A 79 26.20 16.17 -19.63
CA LEU A 79 27.36 16.29 -18.73
C LEU A 79 28.38 15.16 -18.97
N MET A 80 27.92 13.93 -19.16
CA MET A 80 28.77 12.78 -19.49
C MET A 80 29.43 12.96 -20.85
N ARG A 81 28.67 13.40 -21.87
CA ARG A 81 29.21 13.69 -23.20
C ARG A 81 30.26 14.80 -23.14
N THR A 82 30.00 15.86 -22.38
CA THR A 82 30.95 16.95 -22.17
C THR A 82 32.15 16.46 -21.37
N ALA A 83 31.98 15.69 -20.30
CA ALA A 83 33.07 15.14 -19.50
C ALA A 83 34.00 14.23 -20.31
N VAL A 84 33.43 13.39 -21.17
CA VAL A 84 34.19 12.56 -22.12
C VAL A 84 34.94 13.45 -23.13
N ARG A 85 34.28 14.47 -23.67
CA ARG A 85 34.87 15.38 -24.67
C ARG A 85 35.93 16.33 -24.10
N VAL A 86 35.73 16.85 -22.90
CA VAL A 86 36.68 17.73 -22.19
C VAL A 86 37.79 16.94 -21.49
N GLY A 87 37.86 15.62 -21.72
CA GLY A 87 38.97 14.81 -21.22
C GLY A 87 39.01 14.71 -19.70
N LEU A 88 37.84 14.62 -19.03
CA LEU A 88 37.82 14.33 -17.59
C LEU A 88 38.51 12.99 -17.29
N GLY A 89 38.55 12.03 -18.23
CA GLY A 89 39.27 10.77 -18.01
C GLY A 89 40.76 10.96 -17.68
N PRO A 90 41.57 11.57 -18.57
CA PRO A 90 42.97 11.88 -18.30
C PRO A 90 43.18 12.82 -17.11
N ASN A 91 42.35 13.86 -16.97
CA ASN A 91 42.51 14.86 -15.92
C ASN A 91 42.11 14.29 -14.53
N ALA A 92 41.02 13.54 -14.45
CA ALA A 92 40.62 12.83 -13.24
C ALA A 92 41.64 11.75 -12.88
N LYS A 93 42.19 11.00 -13.84
CA LYS A 93 43.26 10.02 -13.56
C LYS A 93 44.50 10.70 -12.97
N ARG A 94 44.89 11.86 -13.49
CA ARG A 94 46.00 12.66 -12.94
C ARG A 94 45.70 13.14 -11.53
N ALA A 95 44.53 13.75 -11.31
CA ALA A 95 44.11 14.21 -9.98
C ALA A 95 44.02 13.05 -8.97
N LEU A 96 43.59 11.86 -9.39
CA LEU A 96 43.50 10.67 -8.55
C LEU A 96 44.88 10.11 -8.20
N MET A 97 45.84 10.12 -9.15
CA MET A 97 47.23 9.78 -8.87
C MET A 97 47.90 10.80 -7.96
N GLU A 98 47.66 12.09 -8.16
CA GLU A 98 48.16 13.19 -7.32
C GLU A 98 47.64 13.03 -5.88
N TYR A 99 46.33 12.78 -5.71
CA TYR A 99 45.71 12.54 -4.41
C TYR A 99 46.21 11.26 -3.75
N ALA A 100 46.35 10.16 -4.49
CA ALA A 100 46.88 8.91 -3.95
C ALA A 100 48.35 9.03 -3.52
N ARG A 101 49.14 9.91 -4.15
CA ARG A 101 50.51 10.21 -3.67
C ARG A 101 50.50 10.88 -2.30
N THR A 102 49.52 11.73 -2.02
CA THR A 102 49.38 12.38 -0.70
C THR A 102 48.93 11.43 0.42
N LYS A 103 48.41 10.23 0.10
CA LYS A 103 47.95 9.25 1.09
C LYS A 103 48.65 7.90 0.91
N PRO A 104 49.63 7.53 1.77
CA PRO A 104 50.39 6.28 1.62
C PRO A 104 49.53 5.01 1.70
N ALA A 105 48.35 5.08 2.34
CA ALA A 105 47.39 3.97 2.39
C ALA A 105 46.74 3.63 1.03
N LEU A 106 46.59 4.62 0.14
CA LEU A 106 45.92 4.45 -1.16
C LEU A 106 46.89 4.09 -2.29
N GLN A 107 48.21 4.26 -2.10
CA GLN A 107 49.22 3.95 -3.12
C GLN A 107 49.19 2.47 -3.56
N ARG A 108 48.83 1.55 -2.66
CA ARG A 108 48.70 0.12 -2.98
C ARG A 108 47.52 -0.19 -3.91
N LEU A 109 46.51 0.68 -3.95
CA LEU A 109 45.27 0.50 -4.73
C LEU A 109 45.35 1.13 -6.13
N VAL A 110 46.33 2.01 -6.38
CA VAL A 110 46.53 2.70 -7.67
C VAL A 110 47.37 1.86 -8.66
N GLN A 111 47.77 0.65 -8.29
CA GLN A 111 48.35 -0.31 -9.23
C GLN A 111 47.25 -0.77 -10.21
N VAL A 112 47.08 -0.01 -11.29
CA VAL A 112 46.22 -0.38 -12.42
C VAL A 112 46.85 -1.63 -13.06
N PRO A 113 46.18 -2.79 -13.06
CA PRO A 113 46.70 -3.96 -13.77
C PRO A 113 46.77 -3.64 -15.28
N PRO A 114 47.82 -4.11 -15.98
CA PRO A 114 47.96 -3.87 -17.41
C PRO A 114 46.76 -4.46 -18.15
N LYS A 115 46.19 -3.67 -19.07
CA LYS A 115 45.17 -4.10 -20.02
C LYS A 115 45.77 -5.26 -20.82
N LYS A 116 45.27 -6.48 -20.62
CA LYS A 116 45.62 -7.61 -21.50
C LYS A 116 44.98 -7.32 -22.87
N GLU A 117 45.84 -7.18 -23.88
CA GLU A 117 45.45 -7.13 -25.29
C GLU A 117 44.84 -8.45 -25.75
#